data_AF-A0A0D0BRZ7-F1
#
_entry.id   AF-A0A0D0BRZ7-F1
#
_cell.length_a   1.000
_cell.length_b   1.000
_cell.length_c   1.000
_cell.angle_alpha   90.00
_cell.angle_beta   90.00
_cell.angle_gamma   90.00
#
_symmetry.space_group_name_H-M   'P 1'
#
loop_
_entity.id
_entity.type
_entity.pdbx_description
1 polymer ?
#
loop_
_entity_poly.entity_id
_entity_poly.type
_entity_poly.pdbx_seq_one_letter_code
_entity_poly.pdbx_strand_id
1 'polypeptide(L)' 'MPVSASADCYHELLQVSSQWRLLKLLKWAGFGHRQDSQKPGSLFLFCPMCPQPGINVYPDATNDLSKYI' A
#
# COMPACT_ATOMS: atom_id res chain seq x y z
N MET A 1 -1.93 17.03 43.95
CA MET A 1 -1.14 17.24 42.74
C MET A 1 -2.10 17.53 41.60
N PRO A 2 -2.08 18.70 40.94
CA PRO A 2 -2.97 18.92 39.80
C PRO A 2 -2.46 18.06 38.65
N VAL A 3 -3.35 17.26 38.05
CA VAL A 3 -3.06 16.57 36.80
C VAL A 3 -2.95 17.66 35.74
N SER A 4 -1.75 17.86 35.19
CA SER A 4 -1.58 18.75 34.05
C SER A 4 -2.47 18.26 32.91
N ALA A 5 -3.36 19.11 32.41
CA ALA A 5 -4.15 18.81 31.22
C ALA A 5 -3.17 18.45 30.10
N SER A 6 -3.19 17.20 29.63
CA SER A 6 -2.32 16.78 28.53
C SER A 6 -2.67 17.63 27.32
N ALA A 7 -1.66 18.19 26.66
CA ALA A 7 -1.87 18.82 25.36
C ALA A 7 -2.54 17.81 24.43
N ASP A 8 -3.59 18.24 23.73
CA ASP A 8 -4.28 17.41 22.75
C ASP A 8 -3.36 17.22 21.53
N CYS A 9 -2.62 16.11 21.51
CA CYS A 9 -1.68 15.76 20.45
C CYS A 9 -2.34 14.98 19.30
N TYR A 10 -3.67 15.12 19.12
CA TYR A 10 -4.39 14.38 18.09
C TYR A 10 -3.88 14.69 16.68
N HIS A 11 -3.47 15.95 16.42
CA HIS A 11 -2.92 16.36 15.13
C HIS A 11 -1.58 15.68 14.81
N GLU A 12 -0.66 15.65 15.78
CA GLU A 12 0.64 14.98 15.65
C GLU A 12 0.45 13.47 15.45
N LEU A 13 -0.51 12.88 16.17
CA LEU A 13 -0.86 11.46 16.00
C LEU A 13 -1.34 11.18 14.57
N LEU A 14 -2.21 12.03 14.01
CA LEU A 14 -2.68 11.90 12.64
C LEU A 14 -1.54 12.05 11.63
N GLN A 15 -0.60 12.97 11.87
CA GLN A 15 0.56 13.19 11.02
C GLN A 15 1.48 11.96 11.00
N VAL A 16 1.86 11.46 12.17
CA VAL A 16 2.73 10.26 12.30
C VAL A 16 2.03 9.03 11.71
N SER A 17 0.73 8.88 11.93
CA SER A 17 -0.07 7.79 11.34
C SER A 17 -0.08 7.83 9.81
N SER A 18 -0.19 9.03 9.23
CA SER A 18 -0.16 9.24 7.78
C SER A 18 1.22 8.93 7.20
N GLN A 19 2.29 9.41 7.84
CA GLN A 19 3.68 9.11 7.45
C GLN A 19 3.97 7.60 7.53
N TRP A 20 3.53 6.94 8.61
CA TRP A 20 3.68 5.50 8.77
C TRP A 20 2.97 4.71 7.66
N ARG A 21 1.75 5.11 7.29
CA ARG A 21 1.00 4.46 6.19
C ARG A 21 1.74 4.59 4.86
N LEU A 22 2.30 5.77 4.57
CA LEU A 22 3.13 5.99 3.38
C LEU A 22 4.37 5.11 3.39
N LEU A 23 5.11 5.04 4.51
CA LEU A 23 6.29 4.19 4.64
C LEU A 23 5.97 2.71 4.42
N LYS A 24 4.82 2.22 4.91
CA LYS A 24 4.36 0.86 4.63
C LYS A 24 4.09 0.63 3.14
N LEU A 25 3.39 1.56 2.48
CA LEU A 25 3.13 1.48 1.04
C LEU A 25 4.43 1.44 0.24
N LEU A 26 5.39 2.30 0.57
CA LEU A 26 6.70 2.33 -0.06
C LEU A 26 7.43 1.00 0.09
N LYS A 27 7.50 0.48 1.33
CA LYS A 27 8.13 -0.81 1.62
C LYS A 27 7.48 -1.94 0.82
N TRP A 28 6.15 -2.00 0.78
CA TRP A 28 5.42 -3.05 0.08
C TRP A 28 5.54 -2.96 -1.44
N ALA A 29 5.64 -1.74 -1.98
CA ALA A 29 5.90 -1.51 -3.39
C ALA A 29 7.39 -1.68 -3.79
N GLY A 30 8.27 -2.06 -2.85
CA GLY A 30 9.69 -2.29 -3.11
C GLY A 30 10.53 -1.01 -3.24
N PHE A 31 10.03 0.13 -2.75
CA PHE A 31 10.74 1.40 -2.70
C PHE A 31 11.53 1.50 -1.37
N GLY A 32 12.78 1.97 -1.48
CA GLY A 32 13.66 2.16 -0.31
C GLY A 32 15.15 2.24 -0.65
N HIS A 33 15.60 1.50 -1.67
CA HIS A 33 17.00 1.53 -2.15
C HIS A 33 17.14 1.91 -3.64
N ARG A 34 16.04 1.99 -4.40
CA ARG A 34 16.06 2.47 -5.78
C ARG A 34 16.27 3.98 -5.80
N GLN A 35 17.22 4.44 -6.62
CA GLN A 35 17.39 5.86 -6.95
C GLN A 35 16.31 6.36 -7.93
N ASP A 36 15.49 5.45 -8.47
CA ASP A 36 14.41 5.79 -9.37
C ASP A 36 13.34 6.64 -8.67
N SER A 37 12.90 7.71 -9.32
CA SER A 37 11.75 8.49 -8.87
C SER A 37 10.47 7.68 -8.91
N GLN A 38 9.57 7.92 -7.95
CA GLN A 38 8.23 7.34 -7.97
C GLN A 38 7.49 7.81 -9.23
N LYS A 39 7.02 6.85 -10.02
CA LYS A 39 6.12 7.11 -11.15
C LYS A 39 4.67 7.09 -10.67
N PRO A 40 3.75 7.79 -11.32
CA PRO A 40 2.32 7.60 -11.06
C PRO A 40 1.94 6.12 -11.10
N GLY A 41 1.19 5.66 -10.09
CA GLY A 41 0.80 4.25 -9.95
C GLY A 41 1.87 3.31 -9.36
N SER A 42 3.08 3.79 -9.08
CA SER A 42 4.15 2.94 -8.56
C SER A 42 3.92 2.41 -7.14
N LEU A 43 3.03 3.04 -6.37
CA LEU A 43 2.63 2.58 -5.03
C LEU A 43 1.33 1.75 -5.06
N PHE A 44 0.81 1.42 -6.24
CA PHE A 44 -0.34 0.56 -6.36
C PHE A 44 0.02 -0.86 -5.92
N LEU A 45 -0.70 -1.37 -4.92
CA LEU A 45 -0.59 -2.76 -4.52
C LEU A 45 -1.59 -3.57 -5.32
N PHE A 46 -1.08 -4.60 -5.98
CA PHE A 46 -1.92 -5.61 -6.58
C PHE A 46 -2.78 -6.29 -5.52
N CYS A 47 -4.08 -6.44 -5.80
CA CYS A 47 -4.94 -7.25 -4.95
C CYS A 47 -4.46 -8.71 -5.07
N PRO A 48 -4.04 -9.36 -3.95
CA PRO A 48 -3.50 -10.71 -4.00
C PRO A 48 -4.56 -11.75 -4.41
N MET A 49 -5.84 -11.44 -4.21
CA MET A 49 -6.95 -12.31 -4.58
C MET A 49 -7.47 -12.07 -6.00
N CYS A 50 -7.08 -10.96 -6.65
CA CYS A 50 -7.52 -10.73 -8.02
C CYS A 50 -6.79 -11.66 -8.98
N PRO A 51 -7.50 -12.29 -9.93
CA PRO A 51 -6.88 -13.06 -10.99
C PRO A 51 -6.05 -12.12 -11.87
N GLN A 52 -4.73 -12.25 -11.79
CA GLN A 52 -3.80 -11.49 -12.59
C GLN A 52 -3.09 -12.44 -13.55
N PRO A 53 -3.44 -12.43 -14.84
CA PRO A 53 -2.80 -13.29 -15.83
C PRO A 53 -1.28 -13.11 -15.82
N GLY A 54 -0.54 -14.22 -15.70
CA GLY A 54 0.92 -14.22 -15.61
C GLY A 54 1.51 -13.89 -14.23
N ILE A 55 0.67 -13.55 -13.23
CA ILE A 55 1.09 -13.35 -11.84
C ILE A 55 0.43 -14.39 -10.94
N ASN A 56 -0.90 -14.32 -10.79
CA ASN A 56 -1.70 -15.18 -9.93
C ASN A 56 -2.47 -16.26 -10.71
N VAL A 57 -2.50 -16.15 -12.05
CA VAL A 57 -3.23 -17.06 -12.94
C VAL A 57 -2.29 -17.47 -14.07
N TYR A 58 -2.27 -18.77 -14.39
CA TYR A 58 -1.42 -19.29 -15.45
C TYR A 58 -1.87 -18.75 -16.83
N PRO A 59 -0.96 -18.35 -17.73
CA PRO A 59 -1.29 -17.68 -18.98
C PRO A 59 -2.14 -18.51 -19.97
N ASP A 60 -2.19 -19.83 -19.85
CA ASP A 60 -3.03 -20.72 -20.69
C ASP A 60 -4.43 -20.97 -20.10
N ALA A 61 -4.68 -20.54 -18.87
CA ALA A 61 -5.98 -20.69 -18.20
C ALA A 61 -7.03 -19.68 -18.69
N THR A 62 -6.69 -18.85 -19.69
CA THR A 62 -7.49 -17.73 -20.19
C THR A 62 -8.77 -18.13 -20.91
N ASN A 63 -8.97 -19.42 -21.23
CA ASN A 63 -10.20 -19.86 -21.89
C ASN A 63 -11.43 -19.90 -20.96
N ASP A 64 -11.28 -19.87 -19.63
CA ASP A 64 -12.40 -20.02 -18.67
C ASP A 64 -12.60 -18.81 -17.73
N LEU A 65 -11.61 -17.93 -17.56
CA LEU A 65 -11.69 -16.83 -16.59
C LEU A 65 -12.49 -15.60 -17.04
N SER A 66 -12.85 -15.48 -18.32
CA SER A 66 -13.71 -14.39 -18.82
C SER A 66 -15.12 -14.41 -18.22
N LYS A 67 -15.53 -15.51 -17.58
CA LYS A 67 -16.82 -15.68 -16.92
C LYS A 67 -16.91 -15.00 -15.54
N TYR A 68 -15.78 -14.69 -14.91
CA TYR A 68 -15.69 -14.28 -13.50
C TYR A 68 -15.04 -12.90 -13.27
N ILE A 69 -14.69 -12.21 -14.35
CA ILE A 69 -14.29 -10.80 -14.37
C ILE A 69 -15.50 -10.00 -14.86
#